data_AF-A0A7W1N9E8-F1
#
_entry.id   AF-A0A7W1N9E8-F1
#
_cell.length_a   1.000
_cell.length_b   1.000
_cell.length_c   1.000
_cell.angle_alpha   90.00
_cell.angle_beta   90.00
_cell.angle_gamma   90.00
#
_symmetry.space_group_name_H-M   'P 1'
#
loop_
_entity.id
_entity.type
_entity.pdbx_description
1 polymer ?
#
loop_
_entity_poly.entity_id
_entity_poly.type
_entity_poly.pdbx_seq_one_letter_code
_entity_poly.pdbx_strand_id
1 'polypeptide(L)'
;MRPDDRNGDKPIDERPLRVLVIAGSDRRQYNCPGVDSKARAFMLRMADRLPAEWEIDYEDLGNVYGRSIIRSCNACVSTSMALCCWPCNCYGPDDRREPDLMWDLDLYARLDLADAWAIIGPVNWYAPSSNLKLMFDRLVCMSGGNPREELIDHKDPELAMRLERSPEWRELSRNHLEGRTAAFWCYGDGGGAEVGEDGRPLVLRHPAWFDPAREPFADDRDAYGPLVWQCRYSGIEVPDELWRHQEFGQDRTYSENQAEHLADQPGVYAAFDGWVDAFARFVGANGRVPAGRHRAHGHQRPAHRWQDLKLAWRDRRMRLGVPRAGSSPAAQQEQGLNHDTGWNTHRSEGEKLRDPRTDRRPDEKR
;
A
#
# COMPACT_ATOMS: atom_id res chain seq x y z
N MET A 1 11.84 -22.20 8.36
CA MET A 1 11.91 -21.92 9.82
C MET A 1 10.70 -21.09 10.23
N ARG A 2 10.21 -21.17 11.47
CA ARG A 2 9.16 -20.25 11.94
C ARG A 2 9.73 -18.82 12.06
N PRO A 3 8.97 -17.78 11.69
CA PRO A 3 9.40 -16.40 11.87
C PRO A 3 9.61 -16.04 13.35
N ASP A 4 10.69 -15.31 13.62
CA ASP A 4 11.08 -14.83 14.96
C ASP A 4 11.70 -13.43 14.84
N ASP A 5 10.91 -12.40 15.13
CA ASP A 5 11.32 -10.99 14.99
C ASP A 5 12.54 -10.62 15.83
N ARG A 6 12.85 -11.39 16.89
CA ARG A 6 14.07 -11.20 17.70
C ARG A 6 15.35 -11.47 16.92
N ASN A 7 15.26 -12.19 15.80
CA ASN A 7 16.39 -12.32 14.87
C ASN A 7 16.77 -10.99 14.22
N GLY A 8 15.87 -10.00 14.22
CA GLY A 8 16.14 -8.63 13.77
C GLY A 8 17.16 -7.86 14.61
N ASP A 9 17.40 -8.31 15.85
CA ASP A 9 18.36 -7.72 16.80
C ASP A 9 19.75 -8.36 16.71
N LYS A 10 19.89 -9.45 15.95
CA LYS A 10 21.15 -10.17 15.78
C LYS A 10 22.03 -9.52 14.71
N PRO A 11 23.36 -9.69 14.79
CA PRO A 11 24.27 -9.41 13.68
C PRO A 11 23.81 -10.09 12.38
N ILE A 12 24.08 -9.45 11.25
CA ILE A 12 23.63 -9.92 9.92
C ILE A 12 24.11 -11.34 9.61
N ASP A 13 25.30 -11.71 10.08
CA ASP A 13 25.92 -13.02 9.91
C ASP A 13 25.31 -14.11 10.79
N GLU A 14 24.62 -13.73 11.88
CA GLU A 14 24.03 -14.64 12.86
C GLU A 14 22.51 -14.85 12.69
N ARG A 15 21.83 -13.99 11.93
CA ARG A 15 20.39 -14.15 11.64
C ARG A 15 20.13 -14.97 10.38
N PRO A 16 19.01 -15.70 10.30
CA PRO A 16 18.58 -16.34 9.05
C PRO A 16 18.21 -15.30 7.99
N LEU A 17 18.22 -15.73 6.72
CA LEU A 17 17.59 -14.98 5.63
C LEU A 17 16.08 -15.01 5.85
N ARG A 18 15.43 -13.84 5.78
CA ARG A 18 13.99 -13.70 5.98
C ARG A 18 13.27 -13.26 4.72
N VAL A 19 12.19 -13.95 4.37
CA VAL A 19 11.31 -13.58 3.26
C VAL A 19 9.92 -13.28 3.82
N LEU A 20 9.30 -12.21 3.32
CA LEU A 20 7.89 -11.92 3.55
C LEU A 20 7.07 -12.20 2.29
N VAL A 21 6.16 -13.19 2.34
CA VAL A 21 5.25 -13.54 1.25
C VAL A 21 3.88 -12.91 1.50
N ILE A 22 3.38 -12.11 0.57
CA ILE A 22 2.15 -11.34 0.72
C ILE A 22 1.12 -11.82 -0.30
N ALA A 23 -0.02 -12.33 0.16
CA ALA A 23 -1.20 -12.50 -0.68
C ALA A 23 -1.99 -11.17 -0.74
N GLY A 24 -2.00 -10.56 -1.91
CA GLY A 24 -2.60 -9.27 -2.19
C GLY A 24 -4.00 -9.35 -2.81
N SER A 25 -4.82 -10.35 -2.48
CA SER A 25 -6.22 -10.42 -2.94
C SER A 25 -7.15 -9.68 -1.98
N ASP A 26 -8.20 -9.03 -2.48
CA ASP A 26 -9.22 -8.37 -1.64
C ASP A 26 -10.17 -9.37 -0.93
N ARG A 27 -10.24 -10.63 -1.38
CA ARG A 27 -11.05 -11.67 -0.74
C ARG A 27 -10.60 -11.94 0.69
N ARG A 28 -11.56 -11.95 1.61
CA ARG A 28 -11.33 -12.22 3.03
C ARG A 28 -11.81 -13.61 3.41
N GLN A 29 -11.07 -14.28 4.28
CA GLN A 29 -11.55 -15.53 4.89
C GLN A 29 -12.79 -15.25 5.74
N TYR A 30 -13.78 -16.14 5.68
CA TYR A 30 -15.04 -16.06 6.43
C TYR A 30 -15.89 -14.80 6.14
N ASN A 31 -15.72 -14.17 4.98
CA ASN A 31 -16.58 -13.07 4.50
C ASN A 31 -17.34 -13.49 3.22
N CYS A 32 -18.29 -12.66 2.78
CA CYS A 32 -18.79 -12.71 1.40
C CYS A 32 -17.58 -12.51 0.47
N PRO A 33 -17.16 -13.46 -0.39
CA PRO A 33 -17.92 -14.40 -1.25
C PRO A 33 -17.95 -15.90 -0.82
N GLY A 34 -17.44 -16.26 0.36
CA GLY A 34 -17.49 -17.64 0.88
C GLY A 34 -16.46 -18.61 0.31
N VAL A 35 -15.50 -18.14 -0.50
CA VAL A 35 -14.42 -18.94 -1.11
C VAL A 35 -13.06 -18.26 -0.92
N ASP A 36 -12.02 -19.07 -0.71
CA ASP A 36 -10.65 -18.58 -0.52
C ASP A 36 -10.07 -17.93 -1.78
N SER A 37 -9.01 -17.14 -1.61
CA SER A 37 -8.33 -16.48 -2.73
C SER A 37 -7.29 -17.38 -3.39
N LYS A 38 -7.13 -17.21 -4.71
CA LYS A 38 -6.04 -17.85 -5.47
C LYS A 38 -4.66 -17.36 -4.98
N ALA A 39 -4.54 -16.06 -4.65
CA ALA A 39 -3.33 -15.49 -4.04
C ALA A 39 -2.92 -16.20 -2.75
N ARG A 40 -3.88 -16.53 -1.86
CA ARG A 40 -3.60 -17.28 -0.63
C ARG A 40 -3.11 -18.70 -0.93
N ALA A 41 -3.73 -19.39 -1.89
CA ALA A 41 -3.29 -20.73 -2.30
C ALA A 41 -1.84 -20.70 -2.84
N PHE A 42 -1.52 -19.74 -3.70
CA PHE A 42 -0.16 -19.52 -4.20
C PHE A 42 0.84 -19.14 -3.10
N MET A 43 0.46 -18.27 -2.17
CA MET A 43 1.29 -17.88 -1.01
C MET A 43 1.67 -19.10 -0.15
N LEU A 44 0.69 -19.94 0.21
CA LEU A 44 0.94 -21.15 0.98
C LEU A 44 1.83 -22.13 0.21
N ARG A 45 1.56 -22.30 -1.10
CA ARG A 45 2.39 -23.14 -1.98
C ARG A 45 3.84 -22.65 -2.04
N MET A 46 4.08 -21.35 -2.15
CA MET A 46 5.42 -20.78 -2.13
C MET A 46 6.10 -21.02 -0.79
N ALA A 47 5.39 -20.80 0.33
CA ALA A 47 5.93 -21.04 1.66
C ALA A 47 6.40 -22.48 1.86
N ASP A 48 5.69 -23.47 1.30
CA ASP A 48 6.08 -24.88 1.36
C ASP A 48 7.29 -25.24 0.47
N ARG A 49 7.60 -24.41 -0.55
CA ARG A 49 8.67 -24.67 -1.52
C ARG A 49 9.97 -23.93 -1.22
N LEU A 50 9.91 -22.81 -0.49
CA LEU A 50 11.10 -22.05 -0.14
C LEU A 50 12.05 -22.85 0.79
N PRO A 51 13.36 -22.56 0.77
CA PRO A 51 14.33 -23.28 1.59
C PRO A 51 13.97 -23.27 3.08
N ALA A 52 14.03 -24.45 3.72
CA ALA A 52 13.55 -24.65 5.09
C ALA A 52 14.40 -23.92 6.14
N GLU A 53 15.65 -23.60 5.83
CA GLU A 53 16.58 -22.82 6.63
C GLU A 53 16.28 -21.31 6.62
N TRP A 54 15.46 -20.84 5.68
CA TRP A 54 15.00 -19.45 5.65
C TRP A 54 13.90 -19.24 6.68
N GLU A 55 13.80 -18.01 7.14
CA GLU A 55 12.70 -17.51 7.92
C GLU A 55 11.58 -17.07 6.96
N ILE A 56 10.50 -17.85 6.91
CA ILE A 56 9.40 -17.62 5.97
C ILE A 56 8.26 -17.00 6.76
N ASP A 57 8.10 -15.70 6.58
CA ASP A 57 6.98 -14.92 7.09
C ASP A 57 5.94 -14.74 5.97
N TYR A 58 4.65 -14.78 6.27
CA TYR A 58 3.61 -14.56 5.28
C TYR A 58 2.37 -13.88 5.85
N GLU A 59 1.65 -13.16 5.00
CA GLU A 59 0.40 -12.50 5.35
C GLU A 59 -0.58 -12.45 4.17
N ASP A 60 -1.87 -12.65 4.47
CA ASP A 60 -2.96 -12.42 3.54
C ASP A 60 -3.59 -11.05 3.84
N LEU A 61 -3.39 -10.07 2.95
CA LEU A 61 -3.94 -8.71 3.13
C LEU A 61 -5.46 -8.65 3.02
N GLY A 62 -6.08 -9.61 2.34
CA GLY A 62 -7.53 -9.80 2.40
C GLY A 62 -7.96 -10.08 3.83
N ASN A 63 -7.12 -10.79 4.58
CA ASN A 63 -7.21 -11.05 6.01
C ASN A 63 -8.51 -11.78 6.39
N VAL A 64 -8.69 -12.04 7.68
CA VAL A 64 -9.90 -12.67 8.21
C VAL A 64 -11.01 -11.63 8.38
N TYR A 65 -12.26 -12.03 8.10
CA TYR A 65 -13.45 -11.21 8.38
C TYR A 65 -13.44 -10.66 9.81
N GLY A 66 -13.82 -9.38 9.95
CA GLY A 66 -13.89 -8.70 11.24
C GLY A 66 -12.55 -8.13 11.76
N ARG A 67 -11.41 -8.43 11.13
CA ARG A 67 -10.17 -7.72 11.40
C ARG A 67 -10.18 -6.32 10.79
N SER A 68 -9.29 -5.47 11.32
CA SER A 68 -9.06 -4.11 10.85
C SER A 68 -8.80 -4.07 9.34
N ILE A 69 -9.12 -2.93 8.73
CA ILE A 69 -8.83 -2.65 7.32
C ILE A 69 -7.54 -1.83 7.25
N ILE A 70 -6.84 -1.87 6.11
CA ILE A 70 -5.76 -0.92 5.87
C ILE A 70 -6.40 0.44 5.63
N ARG A 71 -6.01 1.44 6.42
CA ARG A 71 -6.50 2.81 6.23
C ARG A 71 -5.74 3.50 5.10
N SER A 72 -6.40 4.41 4.40
CA SER A 72 -5.79 5.14 3.29
C SER A 72 -4.67 6.07 3.76
N CYS A 73 -3.72 6.37 2.89
CA CYS A 73 -2.72 7.39 3.19
C CYS A 73 -3.36 8.78 3.29
N ASN A 74 -2.96 9.58 4.29
CA ASN A 74 -3.39 10.98 4.42
C ASN A 74 -2.61 11.95 3.51
N ALA A 75 -1.80 11.42 2.58
CA ALA A 75 -1.02 12.20 1.62
C ALA A 75 -0.12 13.29 2.24
N CYS A 76 0.48 13.02 3.41
CA CYS A 76 1.35 13.98 4.10
C CYS A 76 2.51 14.47 3.21
N VAL A 77 3.04 13.61 2.35
CA VAL A 77 4.09 13.94 1.38
C VAL A 77 3.71 15.08 0.43
N SER A 78 2.42 15.21 0.08
CA SER A 78 1.92 16.28 -0.79
C SER A 78 2.00 17.67 -0.14
N THR A 79 2.27 17.72 1.16
CA THR A 79 2.60 18.95 1.88
C THR A 79 4.11 19.13 2.00
N SER A 80 4.81 18.08 2.42
CA SER A 80 6.27 18.02 2.59
C SER A 80 6.69 16.57 2.89
N MET A 81 7.80 16.08 2.32
CA MET A 81 8.34 14.76 2.66
C MET A 81 8.69 14.66 4.15
N ALA A 82 9.13 15.76 4.77
CA ALA A 82 9.37 15.83 6.20
C ALA A 82 8.12 15.59 7.08
N LEU A 83 6.91 15.75 6.52
CA LEU A 83 5.63 15.46 7.20
C LEU A 83 5.24 13.97 7.08
N CYS A 84 5.76 13.27 6.07
CA CYS A 84 5.54 11.85 5.85
C CYS A 84 6.53 11.05 6.71
N CYS A 85 6.14 10.65 7.92
CA CYS A 85 7.07 10.00 8.86
C CYS A 85 7.28 8.51 8.54
N TRP A 86 8.46 8.00 8.90
CA TRP A 86 8.83 6.58 8.81
C TRP A 86 9.12 6.01 10.23
N PRO A 87 8.41 4.95 10.67
CA PRO A 87 7.16 4.41 10.10
C PRO A 87 6.01 5.43 10.07
N CYS A 88 4.96 5.14 9.29
CA CYS A 88 3.86 6.10 9.13
C CYS A 88 3.08 6.32 10.44
N ASN A 89 3.12 7.55 10.93
CA ASN A 89 2.49 8.01 12.17
C ASN A 89 1.04 8.53 12.02
N CYS A 90 0.40 8.33 10.86
CA CYS A 90 -1.00 8.78 10.65
C CYS A 90 -2.02 7.95 11.42
N TYR A 91 -1.70 6.69 11.73
CA TYR A 91 -2.53 5.77 12.52
C TYR A 91 -1.65 5.07 13.55
N GLY A 92 -2.20 4.17 14.35
CA GLY A 92 -1.45 3.36 15.31
C GLY A 92 -2.12 2.03 15.61
N PRO A 93 -1.45 1.17 16.39
CA PRO A 93 -1.97 -0.14 16.75
C PRO A 93 -3.13 -0.02 17.74
N ASP A 94 -4.06 -0.97 17.68
CA ASP A 94 -5.17 -1.14 18.63
C ASP A 94 -6.10 0.09 18.78
N ASP A 95 -6.15 0.96 17.76
CA ASP A 95 -7.02 2.13 17.78
C ASP A 95 -8.48 1.73 17.47
N ARG A 96 -9.40 1.98 18.43
CA ARG A 96 -10.82 1.65 18.26
C ARG A 96 -11.59 2.63 17.39
N ARG A 97 -11.10 3.87 17.24
CA ARG A 97 -11.73 4.92 16.42
C ARG A 97 -11.22 4.84 14.99
N GLU A 98 -9.92 4.59 14.83
CA GLU A 98 -9.24 4.50 13.55
C GLU A 98 -8.45 3.19 13.42
N PRO A 99 -9.11 2.01 13.48
CA PRO A 99 -8.43 0.72 13.33
C PRO A 99 -7.65 0.67 12.02
N ASP A 100 -6.40 0.20 12.08
CA ASP A 100 -5.47 0.16 10.94
C ASP A 100 -4.70 -1.16 10.91
N LEU A 101 -4.96 -1.94 9.86
CA LEU A 101 -4.41 -3.29 9.74
C LEU A 101 -2.89 -3.33 9.64
N MET A 102 -2.28 -2.31 9.03
CA MET A 102 -0.81 -2.21 8.90
C MET A 102 -0.13 -2.22 10.27
N TRP A 103 -0.69 -1.49 11.24
CA TRP A 103 -0.16 -1.44 12.59
C TRP A 103 -0.55 -2.67 13.42
N ASP A 104 -1.79 -3.14 13.30
CA ASP A 104 -2.26 -4.31 14.07
C ASP A 104 -1.52 -5.62 13.69
N LEU A 105 -0.95 -5.69 12.48
CA LEU A 105 -0.13 -6.81 12.01
C LEU A 105 1.38 -6.55 12.09
N ASP A 106 1.79 -5.39 12.61
CA ASP A 106 3.18 -4.91 12.64
C ASP A 106 3.87 -4.98 11.27
N LEU A 107 3.13 -4.66 10.19
CA LEU A 107 3.62 -4.84 8.82
C LEU A 107 4.82 -3.94 8.50
N TYR A 108 4.94 -2.75 9.09
CA TYR A 108 6.13 -1.92 8.89
C TYR A 108 7.39 -2.62 9.39
N ALA A 109 7.35 -3.24 10.58
CA ALA A 109 8.48 -3.99 11.12
C ALA A 109 8.75 -5.25 10.29
N ARG A 110 7.73 -5.99 9.90
CA ARG A 110 7.89 -7.21 9.09
C ARG A 110 8.49 -6.93 7.71
N LEU A 111 8.09 -5.84 7.07
CA LEU A 111 8.69 -5.36 5.81
C LEU A 111 10.15 -4.92 6.00
N ASP A 112 10.47 -4.26 7.10
CA ASP A 112 11.83 -3.89 7.49
C ASP A 112 12.71 -5.11 7.82
N LEU A 113 12.17 -6.13 8.49
CA LEU A 113 12.90 -7.34 8.87
C LEU A 113 13.21 -8.25 7.68
N ALA A 114 12.36 -8.25 6.64
CA ALA A 114 12.53 -9.11 5.48
C ALA A 114 13.68 -8.64 4.58
N ASP A 115 14.48 -9.61 4.12
CA ASP A 115 15.52 -9.44 3.09
C ASP A 115 14.92 -9.36 1.69
N ALA A 116 13.81 -10.07 1.47
CA ALA A 116 13.06 -10.02 0.24
C ALA A 116 11.55 -10.11 0.45
N TRP A 117 10.80 -9.49 -0.46
CA TRP A 117 9.34 -9.53 -0.50
C TRP A 117 8.87 -10.31 -1.72
N ALA A 118 7.90 -11.19 -1.54
CA ALA A 118 7.21 -11.88 -2.62
C ALA A 118 5.72 -11.50 -2.59
N ILE A 119 5.27 -10.72 -3.58
CA ILE A 119 3.92 -10.17 -3.64
C ILE A 119 3.13 -10.92 -4.70
N ILE A 120 2.01 -11.51 -4.30
CA ILE A 120 1.19 -12.39 -5.13
C ILE A 120 -0.22 -11.81 -5.17
N GLY A 121 -0.74 -11.44 -6.33
CA GLY A 121 -2.07 -10.82 -6.39
C GLY A 121 -2.74 -10.83 -7.76
N PRO A 122 -4.07 -10.62 -7.79
CA PRO A 122 -4.83 -10.53 -9.02
C PRO A 122 -4.60 -9.19 -9.72
N VAL A 123 -4.88 -9.15 -11.02
CA VAL A 123 -5.19 -7.92 -11.76
C VAL A 123 -6.69 -7.64 -11.60
N ASN A 124 -7.03 -6.56 -10.91
CA ASN A 124 -8.39 -6.06 -10.78
C ASN A 124 -8.53 -4.84 -11.70
N TRP A 125 -9.16 -5.02 -12.88
CA TRP A 125 -9.38 -3.94 -13.84
C TRP A 125 -8.12 -3.12 -14.17
N TYR A 126 -7.12 -3.77 -14.79
CA TYR A 126 -5.86 -3.14 -15.18
C TYR A 126 -5.05 -2.52 -14.03
N ALA A 127 -5.29 -2.95 -12.78
CA ALA A 127 -4.63 -2.44 -11.59
C ALA A 127 -4.42 -3.55 -10.53
N PRO A 128 -3.54 -3.35 -9.54
CA PRO A 128 -3.49 -4.21 -8.37
C PRO A 128 -4.78 -4.10 -7.54
N SER A 129 -4.97 -5.04 -6.61
CA SER A 129 -6.09 -4.98 -5.67
C SER A 129 -6.05 -3.73 -4.78
N SER A 130 -7.21 -3.37 -4.23
CA SER A 130 -7.32 -2.13 -3.43
C SER A 130 -6.52 -2.23 -2.14
N ASN A 131 -6.57 -3.37 -1.43
CA ASN A 131 -5.79 -3.57 -0.21
C ASN A 131 -4.28 -3.52 -0.48
N LEU A 132 -3.82 -4.14 -1.57
CA LEU A 132 -2.42 -4.11 -1.94
C LEU A 132 -1.96 -2.68 -2.25
N LYS A 133 -2.75 -1.93 -3.02
CA LYS A 133 -2.45 -0.53 -3.32
C LYS A 133 -2.45 0.35 -2.06
N LEU A 134 -3.38 0.11 -1.12
CA LEU A 134 -3.41 0.81 0.17
C LEU A 134 -2.14 0.54 0.99
N MET A 135 -1.64 -0.70 1.04
CA MET A 135 -0.37 -1.03 1.69
C MET A 135 0.76 -0.19 1.10
N PHE A 136 0.88 -0.14 -0.23
CA PHE A 136 1.91 0.63 -0.91
C PHE A 136 1.76 2.15 -0.74
N ASP A 137 0.53 2.68 -0.73
CA ASP A 137 0.27 4.09 -0.44
C ASP A 137 0.68 4.49 0.98
N ARG A 138 0.62 3.56 1.91
CA ARG A 138 1.10 3.72 3.29
C ARG A 138 2.63 3.59 3.39
N LEU A 139 3.28 2.95 2.42
CA LEU A 139 4.73 2.80 2.33
C LEU A 139 5.44 3.93 1.57
N VAL A 140 4.74 4.98 1.12
CA VAL A 140 5.41 6.17 0.54
C VAL A 140 6.50 6.73 1.47
N CYS A 141 6.32 6.60 2.78
CA CYS A 141 7.30 7.01 3.79
C CYS A 141 8.63 6.24 3.74
N MET A 142 8.69 5.05 3.14
CA MET A 142 9.95 4.30 3.02
C MET A 142 10.96 5.02 2.10
N SER A 143 10.47 5.90 1.22
CA SER A 143 11.25 6.67 0.24
C SER A 143 11.60 8.07 0.76
N GLY A 144 12.46 8.15 1.79
CA GLY A 144 12.92 9.45 2.31
C GLY A 144 12.03 10.10 3.36
N GLY A 145 11.03 9.37 3.89
CA GLY A 145 10.16 9.86 4.95
C GLY A 145 10.91 10.21 6.24
N ASN A 146 10.33 11.06 7.08
CA ASN A 146 10.97 11.58 8.28
C ASN A 146 11.06 10.53 9.40
N PRO A 147 12.26 10.10 9.82
CA PRO A 147 12.42 9.16 10.94
C PRO A 147 12.44 9.84 12.32
N ARG A 148 12.36 11.18 12.38
CA ARG A 148 12.48 12.01 13.58
C ARG A 148 11.28 12.96 13.68
N GLU A 149 10.15 12.39 14.08
CA GLU A 149 8.86 13.08 14.19
C GLU A 149 8.90 14.31 15.13
N GLU A 150 9.73 14.29 16.16
CA GLU A 150 9.86 15.37 17.13
C GLU A 150 10.37 16.69 16.51
N LEU A 151 11.05 16.63 15.36
CA LEU A 151 11.52 17.81 14.64
C LEU A 151 10.38 18.63 14.03
N ILE A 152 9.18 18.05 13.96
CA ILE A 152 7.99 18.69 13.39
C ILE A 152 6.85 18.85 14.40
N ASP A 153 7.11 18.74 15.71
CA ASP A 153 6.12 18.83 16.81
C ASP A 153 4.82 18.05 16.53
N HIS A 154 4.94 16.84 15.96
CA HIS A 154 3.83 15.97 15.55
C HIS A 154 2.81 16.64 14.61
N LYS A 155 2.95 16.37 13.32
CA LYS A 155 2.04 16.83 12.25
C LYS A 155 1.90 18.36 12.12
N ASP A 156 2.89 19.15 12.53
CA ASP A 156 2.94 20.58 12.17
C ASP A 156 3.50 20.74 10.73
N PRO A 157 2.66 21.13 9.75
CA PRO A 157 3.10 21.28 8.37
C PRO A 157 4.08 22.44 8.16
N GLU A 158 4.00 23.51 8.96
CA GLU A 158 4.91 24.64 8.80
C GLU A 158 6.32 24.30 9.30
N LEU A 159 6.43 23.51 10.38
CA LEU A 159 7.71 22.95 10.81
C LEU A 159 8.26 21.97 9.78
N ALA A 160 7.43 21.06 9.26
CA ALA A 160 7.84 20.10 8.25
C ALA A 160 8.37 20.78 6.98
N MET A 161 7.65 21.76 6.43
CA MET A 161 8.11 22.53 5.26
C MET A 161 9.43 23.28 5.51
N ARG A 162 9.67 23.74 6.74
CA ARG A 162 10.96 24.34 7.11
C ARG A 162 12.07 23.29 7.20
N LEU A 163 11.79 22.14 7.81
CA LEU A 163 12.73 21.04 7.94
C LEU A 163 13.18 20.56 6.55
N GLU A 164 12.24 20.31 5.62
CA GLU A 164 12.55 19.84 4.27
C GLU A 164 13.51 20.76 3.48
N ARG A 165 13.50 22.06 3.77
CA ARG A 165 14.39 23.05 3.15
C ARG A 165 15.73 23.21 3.87
N SER A 166 15.91 22.55 5.00
CA SER A 166 17.12 22.64 5.81
C SER A 166 18.24 21.74 5.29
N PRO A 167 19.52 22.05 5.59
CA PRO A 167 20.63 21.14 5.32
C PRO A 167 20.49 19.79 6.07
N GLU A 168 19.96 19.79 7.29
CA GLU A 168 19.75 18.60 8.12
C GLU A 168 18.87 17.55 7.41
N TRP A 169 17.88 18.00 6.65
CA TRP A 169 16.99 17.10 5.92
C TRP A 169 17.71 16.24 4.88
N ARG A 170 18.78 16.75 4.26
CA ARG A 170 19.59 15.96 3.31
C ARG A 170 20.25 14.75 3.97
N GLU A 171 20.49 14.81 5.28
CA GLU A 171 21.06 13.68 6.02
C GLU A 171 20.00 12.70 6.53
N LEU A 172 18.80 13.20 6.86
CA LEU A 172 17.68 12.43 7.41
C LEU A 172 16.86 11.71 6.33
N SER A 173 16.63 12.36 5.19
CA SER A 173 15.83 11.81 4.09
C SER A 173 16.63 10.76 3.33
N ARG A 174 16.36 9.49 3.65
CA ARG A 174 16.99 8.32 3.03
C ARG A 174 15.94 7.27 2.71
N ASN A 175 16.26 6.39 1.78
CA ASN A 175 15.48 5.18 1.59
C ASN A 175 15.70 4.26 2.78
N HIS A 176 14.64 3.93 3.51
CA HIS A 176 14.74 3.20 4.79
C HIS A 176 14.82 1.68 4.60
N LEU A 177 14.42 1.19 3.43
CA LEU A 177 14.31 -0.23 3.09
C LEU A 177 15.21 -0.65 1.92
N GLU A 178 16.20 0.19 1.58
CA GLU A 178 17.12 -0.03 0.47
C GLU A 178 17.90 -1.36 0.57
N GLY A 179 18.25 -1.93 -0.59
CA GLY A 179 19.06 -3.15 -0.71
C GLY A 179 18.26 -4.46 -0.71
N ARG A 180 16.92 -4.39 -0.56
CA ARG A 180 16.02 -5.55 -0.62
C ARG A 180 15.65 -5.91 -2.05
N THR A 181 15.27 -7.17 -2.24
CA THR A 181 14.63 -7.65 -3.46
C THR A 181 13.12 -7.72 -3.27
N ALA A 182 12.34 -7.23 -4.23
CA ALA A 182 10.91 -7.50 -4.32
C ALA A 182 10.59 -8.27 -5.61
N ALA A 183 9.61 -9.16 -5.53
CA ALA A 183 9.13 -9.98 -6.64
C ALA A 183 7.60 -9.91 -6.71
N PHE A 184 7.06 -9.97 -7.92
CA PHE A 184 5.64 -9.82 -8.20
C PHE A 184 5.13 -10.96 -9.08
N TRP A 185 4.19 -11.73 -8.55
CA TRP A 185 3.38 -12.67 -9.29
C TRP A 185 1.97 -12.12 -9.46
N CYS A 186 1.70 -11.59 -10.65
CA CYS A 186 0.41 -11.05 -11.06
C CYS A 186 -0.37 -12.15 -11.79
N TYR A 187 -1.70 -12.18 -11.63
CA TYR A 187 -2.53 -13.09 -12.42
C TYR A 187 -3.86 -12.47 -12.81
N GLY A 188 -4.37 -12.85 -13.97
CA GLY A 188 -5.65 -12.41 -14.53
C GLY A 188 -6.41 -13.57 -15.17
N ASP A 189 -7.70 -13.38 -15.41
CA ASP A 189 -8.55 -14.37 -16.07
C ASP A 189 -8.83 -14.05 -17.55
N GLY A 190 -8.24 -12.99 -18.09
CA GLY A 190 -8.43 -12.56 -19.47
C GLY A 190 -9.89 -12.25 -19.82
N GLY A 191 -10.73 -11.95 -18.82
CA GLY A 191 -12.18 -11.75 -19.00
C GLY A 191 -12.99 -13.06 -19.08
N GLY A 192 -12.35 -14.23 -18.88
CA GLY A 192 -13.01 -15.52 -18.82
C GLY A 192 -13.86 -15.83 -20.06
N ALA A 193 -15.09 -16.30 -19.84
CA ALA A 193 -16.07 -16.59 -20.91
C ALA A 193 -16.83 -15.35 -21.42
N GLU A 194 -16.48 -14.14 -20.98
CA GLU A 194 -17.19 -12.92 -21.36
C GLU A 194 -16.61 -12.26 -22.63
N VAL A 195 -15.45 -12.70 -23.11
CA VAL A 195 -14.77 -12.13 -24.28
C VAL A 195 -15.22 -12.85 -25.55
N GLY A 196 -15.66 -12.08 -26.55
CA GLY A 196 -16.03 -12.58 -27.87
C GLY A 196 -14.84 -12.74 -28.81
N GLU A 197 -15.08 -13.32 -29.98
CA GLU A 197 -14.05 -13.59 -31.00
C GLU A 197 -13.30 -12.33 -31.48
N ASP A 198 -13.92 -11.15 -31.36
CA ASP A 198 -13.32 -9.87 -31.74
C ASP A 198 -12.54 -9.19 -30.60
N GLY A 199 -12.34 -9.88 -29.49
CA GLY A 199 -11.63 -9.40 -28.29
C GLY A 199 -12.47 -8.49 -27.39
N ARG A 200 -13.76 -8.30 -27.67
CA ARG A 200 -14.63 -7.41 -26.88
C ARG A 200 -15.51 -8.19 -25.90
N PRO A 201 -15.93 -7.58 -24.78
CA PRO A 201 -16.94 -8.19 -23.92
C PRO A 201 -18.27 -8.40 -24.68
N LEU A 202 -18.81 -9.61 -24.63
CA LEU A 202 -20.08 -10.01 -25.29
C LEU A 202 -21.27 -9.15 -24.85
N VAL A 203 -21.24 -8.62 -23.63
CA VAL A 203 -22.30 -7.77 -23.06
C VAL A 203 -22.24 -6.32 -23.51
N LEU A 204 -21.20 -5.91 -24.24
CA LEU A 204 -20.94 -4.52 -24.58
C LEU A 204 -21.95 -4.00 -25.62
N ARG A 205 -22.83 -3.07 -25.20
CA ARG A 205 -23.83 -2.45 -26.10
C ARG A 205 -23.24 -1.40 -27.04
N HIS A 206 -22.08 -0.84 -26.70
CA HIS A 206 -21.40 0.20 -27.46
C HIS A 206 -19.99 -0.27 -27.83
N PRO A 207 -19.84 -1.23 -28.76
CA PRO A 207 -18.55 -1.84 -29.09
C PRO A 207 -17.50 -0.84 -29.59
N ALA A 208 -17.92 0.30 -30.15
CA ALA A 208 -17.03 1.37 -30.58
C ALA A 208 -16.29 2.08 -29.43
N TRP A 209 -16.68 1.88 -28.17
CA TRP A 209 -16.02 2.48 -27.00
C TRP A 209 -14.88 1.61 -26.45
N PHE A 210 -14.77 0.36 -26.91
CA PHE A 210 -13.73 -0.57 -26.52
C PHE A 210 -13.00 -1.05 -27.77
N ASP A 211 -11.77 -0.60 -27.93
CA ASP A 211 -10.87 -1.05 -28.98
C ASP A 211 -9.81 -1.95 -28.33
N PRO A 212 -9.89 -3.29 -28.49
CA PRO A 212 -8.96 -4.23 -27.87
C PRO A 212 -7.49 -3.94 -28.23
N ALA A 213 -7.25 -3.38 -29.43
CA ALA A 213 -5.90 -3.00 -29.86
C ALA A 213 -5.31 -1.80 -29.07
N ARG A 214 -6.13 -1.13 -28.26
CA ARG A 214 -5.77 0.04 -27.45
C ARG A 214 -5.85 -0.25 -25.96
N GLU A 215 -5.92 -1.52 -25.57
CA GLU A 215 -5.75 -1.91 -24.18
C GLU A 215 -4.41 -1.41 -23.62
N PRO A 216 -4.36 -1.08 -22.32
CA PRO A 216 -3.30 -0.25 -21.76
C PRO A 216 -1.92 -0.93 -21.72
N PHE A 217 -1.86 -2.25 -21.80
CA PHE A 217 -0.63 -3.02 -21.59
C PHE A 217 -0.37 -4.00 -22.72
N ALA A 218 0.90 -4.12 -23.11
CA ALA A 218 1.36 -5.20 -23.99
C ALA A 218 1.63 -6.49 -23.19
N ASP A 219 1.99 -6.35 -21.91
CA ASP A 219 2.11 -7.41 -20.93
C ASP A 219 1.39 -6.96 -19.66
N ASP A 220 0.34 -7.68 -19.27
CA ASP A 220 -0.52 -7.33 -18.13
C ASP A 220 0.19 -7.29 -16.78
N ARG A 221 1.45 -7.75 -16.70
CA ARG A 221 2.28 -7.49 -15.51
C ARG A 221 2.39 -5.99 -15.23
N ASP A 222 2.33 -5.15 -16.28
CA ASP A 222 2.42 -3.70 -16.21
C ASP A 222 1.27 -3.05 -15.43
N ALA A 223 0.18 -3.78 -15.19
CA ALA A 223 -0.86 -3.38 -14.21
C ALA A 223 -0.27 -3.12 -12.81
N TYR A 224 0.81 -3.81 -12.46
CA TYR A 224 1.53 -3.65 -11.18
C TYR A 224 2.69 -2.64 -11.27
N GLY A 225 2.89 -2.02 -12.44
CA GLY A 225 3.95 -1.05 -12.70
C GLY A 225 4.09 0.02 -11.61
N PRO A 226 3.01 0.68 -11.15
CA PRO A 226 3.11 1.68 -10.08
C PRO A 226 3.75 1.15 -8.79
N LEU A 227 3.48 -0.10 -8.41
CA LEU A 227 4.05 -0.72 -7.20
C LEU A 227 5.52 -1.08 -7.40
N VAL A 228 5.84 -1.66 -8.56
CA VAL A 228 7.21 -2.03 -8.97
C VAL A 228 8.10 -0.78 -9.02
N TRP A 229 7.61 0.30 -9.62
CA TRP A 229 8.36 1.55 -9.71
C TRP A 229 8.51 2.24 -8.35
N GLN A 230 7.52 2.12 -7.44
CA GLN A 230 7.68 2.59 -6.07
C GLN A 230 8.78 1.82 -5.31
N CYS A 231 8.86 0.50 -5.47
CA CYS A 231 9.98 -0.30 -4.94
C CYS A 231 11.32 0.19 -5.48
N ARG A 232 11.46 0.28 -6.82
CA ARG A 232 12.69 0.72 -7.48
C ARG A 232 13.11 2.14 -7.05
N TYR A 233 12.14 3.06 -6.97
CA TYR A 233 12.35 4.43 -6.48
C TYR A 233 12.86 4.46 -5.02
N SER A 234 12.52 3.44 -4.24
CA SER A 234 12.92 3.29 -2.83
C SER A 234 14.19 2.46 -2.63
N GLY A 235 14.94 2.17 -3.70
CA GLY A 235 16.16 1.36 -3.62
C GLY A 235 15.91 -0.13 -3.35
N ILE A 236 14.68 -0.61 -3.61
CA ILE A 236 14.32 -2.02 -3.58
C ILE A 236 14.33 -2.51 -5.02
N GLU A 237 15.21 -3.45 -5.33
CA GLU A 237 15.29 -3.97 -6.69
C GLU A 237 14.08 -4.86 -7.00
N VAL A 238 13.64 -4.81 -8.25
CA VAL A 238 12.61 -5.71 -8.78
C VAL A 238 13.15 -6.25 -10.10
N PRO A 239 13.82 -7.40 -10.10
CA PRO A 239 14.36 -8.00 -11.32
C PRO A 239 13.22 -8.32 -12.29
N ASP A 240 13.42 -8.07 -13.58
CA ASP A 240 12.38 -8.33 -14.59
C ASP A 240 12.00 -9.82 -14.67
N GLU A 241 12.93 -10.74 -14.34
CA GLU A 241 12.62 -12.18 -14.27
C GLU A 241 11.70 -12.55 -13.09
N LEU A 242 11.59 -11.67 -12.08
CA LEU A 242 10.78 -11.85 -10.87
C LEU A 242 9.48 -11.03 -10.89
N TRP A 243 9.23 -10.27 -11.96
CA TRP A 243 7.95 -9.60 -12.21
C TRP A 243 7.24 -10.25 -13.38
N ARG A 244 6.23 -11.08 -13.07
CA ARG A 244 5.55 -11.92 -14.05
C ARG A 244 4.04 -11.78 -13.95
N HIS A 245 3.37 -11.90 -15.10
CA HIS A 245 1.94 -12.11 -15.19
C HIS A 245 1.65 -13.52 -15.69
N GLN A 246 0.60 -14.14 -15.14
CA GLN A 246 0.06 -15.40 -15.63
C GLN A 246 -1.44 -15.27 -15.83
N GLU A 247 -1.87 -15.38 -17.08
CA GLU A 247 -3.28 -15.45 -17.44
C GLU A 247 -3.77 -16.90 -17.42
N PHE A 248 -4.98 -17.15 -16.90
CA PHE A 248 -5.64 -18.47 -16.94
C PHE A 248 -7.14 -18.38 -16.68
N GLY A 249 -7.91 -19.33 -17.24
CA GLY A 249 -9.36 -19.40 -17.08
C GLY A 249 -10.14 -18.71 -18.20
N GLN A 250 -9.48 -18.45 -19.33
CA GLN A 250 -10.10 -18.10 -20.59
C GLN A 250 -11.15 -19.14 -20.96
N ASP A 251 -12.24 -18.69 -21.60
CA ASP A 251 -13.39 -19.51 -22.00
C ASP A 251 -14.16 -20.18 -20.83
N ARG A 252 -13.80 -19.89 -19.57
CA ARG A 252 -14.49 -20.38 -18.38
C ARG A 252 -15.27 -19.28 -17.68
N THR A 253 -16.36 -19.64 -17.02
CA THR A 253 -17.04 -18.69 -16.13
C THR A 253 -16.15 -18.36 -14.93
N TYR A 254 -16.34 -17.20 -14.29
CA TYR A 254 -15.59 -16.88 -13.06
C TYR A 254 -15.78 -17.96 -11.98
N SER A 255 -16.97 -18.57 -11.88
CA SER A 255 -17.25 -19.70 -10.97
C SER A 255 -16.40 -20.95 -11.24
N GLU A 256 -15.90 -21.13 -12.47
CA GLU A 256 -15.05 -22.24 -12.89
C GLU A 256 -13.55 -21.87 -12.87
N ASN A 257 -13.20 -20.73 -12.26
CA ASN A 257 -11.83 -20.25 -12.10
C ASN A 257 -11.49 -19.85 -10.65
N GLN A 258 -11.74 -20.77 -9.71
CA GLN A 258 -11.51 -20.63 -8.28
C GLN A 258 -10.19 -21.32 -7.87
N ALA A 259 -9.84 -21.27 -6.58
CA ALA A 259 -8.57 -21.81 -6.09
C ALA A 259 -8.47 -23.33 -6.30
N GLU A 260 -9.58 -24.06 -6.13
CA GLU A 260 -9.71 -25.50 -6.38
C GLU A 260 -9.45 -25.88 -7.85
N HIS A 261 -9.69 -24.96 -8.80
CA HIS A 261 -9.50 -25.21 -10.23
C HIS A 261 -8.06 -24.98 -10.69
N LEU A 262 -7.18 -24.39 -9.87
CA LEU A 262 -5.79 -24.11 -10.25
C LEU A 262 -5.02 -25.37 -10.69
N ALA A 263 -5.33 -26.53 -10.11
CA ALA A 263 -4.70 -27.80 -10.47
C ALA A 263 -5.09 -28.29 -11.88
N ASP A 264 -6.29 -27.90 -12.34
CA ASP A 264 -6.83 -28.29 -13.64
C ASP A 264 -6.44 -27.31 -14.76
N GLN A 265 -5.86 -26.16 -14.40
CA GLN A 265 -5.40 -25.17 -15.37
C GLN A 265 -4.00 -25.56 -15.89
N PRO A 266 -3.86 -25.88 -17.19
CA PRO A 266 -2.59 -26.35 -17.74
C PRO A 266 -1.45 -25.35 -17.52
N GLY A 267 -0.34 -25.81 -16.95
CA GLY A 267 0.88 -25.02 -16.83
C GLY A 267 0.91 -23.97 -15.70
N VAL A 268 -0.21 -23.64 -15.05
CA VAL A 268 -0.26 -22.59 -14.03
C VAL A 268 0.66 -22.89 -12.84
N TYR A 269 0.60 -24.09 -12.26
CA TYR A 269 1.51 -24.46 -11.17
C TYR A 269 2.96 -24.59 -11.63
N ALA A 270 3.22 -25.06 -12.86
CA ALA A 270 4.58 -25.16 -13.36
C ALA A 270 5.21 -23.77 -13.55
N ALA A 271 4.44 -22.81 -14.06
CA ALA A 271 4.88 -21.42 -14.23
C ALA A 271 5.12 -20.74 -12.89
N PHE A 272 4.21 -20.93 -11.92
CA PHE A 272 4.34 -20.40 -10.57
C PHE A 272 5.56 -21.01 -9.85
N ASP A 273 5.71 -22.33 -9.88
CA ASP A 273 6.84 -23.03 -9.28
C ASP A 273 8.16 -22.57 -9.90
N GLY A 274 8.23 -22.40 -11.22
CA GLY A 274 9.41 -21.86 -11.89
C GLY A 274 9.72 -20.41 -11.51
N TRP A 275 8.72 -19.59 -11.18
CA TRP A 275 8.92 -18.26 -10.61
C TRP A 275 9.43 -18.33 -9.16
N VAL A 276 8.89 -19.23 -8.33
CA VAL A 276 9.40 -19.47 -6.97
C VAL A 276 10.84 -19.95 -6.98
N ASP A 277 11.21 -20.85 -7.89
CA ASP A 277 12.58 -21.36 -8.03
C ASP A 277 13.54 -20.23 -8.49
N ALA A 278 13.09 -19.36 -9.41
CA ALA A 278 13.85 -18.17 -9.80
C ALA A 278 14.03 -17.19 -8.64
N PHE A 279 12.97 -16.94 -7.86
CA PHE A 279 13.01 -16.12 -6.66
C PHE A 279 14.00 -16.68 -5.63
N ALA A 280 13.92 -17.97 -5.31
CA ALA A 280 14.79 -18.61 -4.33
C ALA A 280 16.26 -18.55 -4.74
N ARG A 281 16.55 -18.80 -6.03
CA ARG A 281 17.90 -18.68 -6.60
C ARG A 281 18.43 -17.25 -6.51
N PHE A 282 17.63 -16.25 -6.90
CA PHE A 282 18.05 -14.85 -6.92
C PHE A 282 18.27 -14.31 -5.51
N VAL A 283 17.28 -14.47 -4.63
CA VAL A 283 17.34 -14.01 -3.24
C VAL A 283 18.43 -14.74 -2.46
N GLY A 284 18.59 -16.05 -2.68
CA GLY A 284 19.67 -16.82 -2.06
C GLY A 284 21.07 -16.36 -2.48
N ALA A 285 21.23 -15.92 -3.73
CA ALA A 285 22.50 -15.37 -4.22
C ALA A 285 22.80 -13.97 -3.64
N ASN A 286 21.78 -13.12 -3.48
CA ASN A 286 21.91 -11.81 -2.85
C ASN A 286 22.18 -11.90 -1.34
N GLY A 287 21.57 -12.89 -0.68
CA GLY A 287 21.73 -13.13 0.74
C GLY A 287 20.98 -12.13 1.62
N ARG A 288 21.56 -11.82 2.78
CA ARG A 288 20.95 -11.01 3.83
C ARG A 288 21.23 -9.52 3.60
N VAL A 289 20.24 -8.69 3.88
CA VAL A 289 20.30 -7.23 3.72
C VAL A 289 20.66 -6.57 5.06
N PRO A 290 21.62 -5.62 5.08
CA PRO A 290 21.90 -4.85 6.28
C PRO A 290 20.68 -4.08 6.78
N ALA A 291 20.58 -3.97 8.10
CA ALA A 291 19.60 -3.13 8.78
C ALA A 291 19.73 -1.66 8.33
N GLY A 292 18.60 -1.02 8.01
CA GLY A 292 18.57 0.42 7.75
C GLY A 292 18.91 1.24 9.00
N ARG A 293 19.32 2.49 8.82
CA ARG A 293 19.67 3.40 9.95
C ARG A 293 18.48 3.65 10.89
N HIS A 294 17.29 3.75 10.32
CA HIS A 294 16.05 4.04 11.04
C HIS A 294 15.09 2.86 10.85
N ARG A 295 15.13 1.92 11.79
CA ARG A 295 14.34 0.68 11.75
C ARG A 295 12.89 0.95 12.10
N ALA A 296 11.99 0.23 11.43
CA ALA A 296 10.61 0.08 11.86
C ALA A 296 10.51 -0.99 12.95
N HIS A 297 11.35 -2.04 12.87
CA HIS A 297 11.51 -3.02 13.93
C HIS A 297 11.93 -2.35 15.24
N GLY A 298 11.19 -2.63 16.32
CA GLY A 298 11.41 -2.04 17.63
C GLY A 298 10.97 -0.57 17.76
N HIS A 299 10.36 0.02 16.72
CA HIS A 299 9.85 1.39 16.81
C HIS A 299 8.69 1.49 17.81
N GLN A 300 8.86 2.32 18.83
CA GLN A 300 7.79 2.66 19.75
C GLN A 300 7.22 4.02 19.41
N ARG A 301 5.94 4.06 19.05
CA ARG A 301 5.26 5.31 18.72
C ARG A 301 5.22 6.22 19.95
N PRO A 302 5.63 7.50 19.85
CA PRO A 302 5.56 8.42 20.96
C PRO A 302 4.11 8.69 21.38
N ALA A 303 3.90 9.07 22.64
CA ALA A 303 2.60 9.57 23.08
C ALA A 303 2.46 11.06 22.76
N HIS A 304 1.40 11.45 22.05
CA HIS A 304 1.22 12.81 21.51
C HIS A 304 0.11 13.64 22.19
N ARG A 305 -0.32 13.28 23.41
CA ARG A 305 -1.53 13.87 24.05
C ARG A 305 -1.61 15.40 23.99
N TRP A 306 -0.50 16.11 24.19
CA TRP A 306 -0.45 17.57 24.12
C TRP A 306 -0.44 18.10 22.69
N GLN A 307 0.29 17.46 21.79
CA GLN A 307 0.31 17.80 20.37
C GLN A 307 -1.05 17.53 19.70
N ASP A 308 -1.70 16.43 20.03
CA ASP A 308 -3.06 16.10 19.58
C ASP A 308 -4.06 17.19 20.00
N LEU A 309 -3.92 17.73 21.21
CA LEU A 309 -4.74 18.85 21.67
C LEU A 309 -4.47 20.13 20.87
N LYS A 310 -3.21 20.43 20.55
CA LYS A 310 -2.84 21.57 19.68
C LYS A 310 -3.43 21.39 18.27
N LEU A 311 -3.34 20.19 17.70
CA LEU A 311 -3.91 19.85 16.40
C LEU A 311 -5.43 19.98 16.42
N ALA A 312 -6.10 19.45 17.43
CA ALA A 312 -7.56 19.60 17.57
C ALA A 312 -7.99 21.07 17.67
N TRP A 313 -7.21 21.92 18.34
CA TRP A 313 -7.45 23.36 18.39
C TRP A 313 -7.22 24.03 17.02
N ARG A 314 -6.14 23.66 16.32
CA ARG A 314 -5.86 24.11 14.94
C ARG A 314 -7.00 23.73 14.01
N ASP A 315 -7.44 22.48 14.03
CA ASP A 315 -8.56 21.97 13.23
C ASP A 315 -9.84 22.74 13.53
N ARG A 316 -10.13 23.00 14.81
CA ARG A 316 -11.30 23.80 15.19
C ARG A 316 -11.24 25.21 14.60
N ARG A 317 -10.08 25.86 14.56
CA ARG A 317 -9.93 27.18 13.93
C ARG A 317 -10.08 27.14 12.43
N MET A 318 -9.49 26.13 11.78
CA MET A 318 -9.62 25.90 10.34
C MET A 318 -11.10 25.71 9.95
N ARG A 319 -11.84 24.91 10.73
CA ARG A 319 -13.28 24.69 10.58
C ARG A 319 -14.13 25.96 10.74
N LEU A 320 -13.60 27.00 11.40
CA LEU A 320 -14.23 28.31 11.53
C LEU A 320 -13.78 29.28 10.41
N GLY A 321 -13.03 28.81 9.42
CA GLY A 321 -12.51 29.63 8.32
C GLY A 321 -11.44 30.64 8.76
N VAL A 322 -10.73 30.35 9.87
CA VAL A 322 -9.68 31.22 10.41
C VAL A 322 -8.34 30.47 10.39
N PRO A 323 -7.66 30.40 9.23
CA PRO A 323 -6.36 29.76 9.14
C PRO A 323 -5.30 30.53 9.92
N ARG A 324 -4.15 29.88 10.15
CA ARG A 324 -2.99 30.54 10.73
C ARG A 324 -2.43 31.54 9.72
N ALA A 325 -2.15 32.77 10.16
CA ALA A 325 -1.52 33.76 9.28
C ALA A 325 -0.20 33.23 8.70
N GLY A 326 0.01 33.44 7.40
CA GLY A 326 1.19 32.96 6.67
C GLY A 326 1.24 31.45 6.40
N SER A 327 0.16 30.69 6.68
CA SER A 327 0.05 29.27 6.34
C SER A 327 -0.47 29.07 4.90
N SER A 328 -0.26 27.87 4.35
CA SER A 328 -0.78 27.49 3.02
C SER A 328 -2.30 27.68 2.90
N PRO A 329 -3.12 27.27 3.89
CA PRO A 329 -4.56 27.56 3.84
C PRO A 329 -4.92 29.05 3.82
N ALA A 330 -4.17 29.90 4.53
CA ALA A 330 -4.39 31.36 4.48
C ALA A 330 -4.13 31.91 3.07
N ALA A 331 -3.03 31.48 2.44
CA ALA A 331 -2.71 31.87 1.06
C ALA A 331 -3.74 31.36 0.05
N GLN A 332 -4.29 30.16 0.24
CA GLN A 332 -5.36 29.61 -0.60
C GLN A 332 -6.67 30.39 -0.45
N GLN A 333 -7.00 30.80 0.78
CA GLN A 333 -8.18 31.61 1.07
C GLN A 333 -8.05 33.04 0.49
N GLU A 334 -6.88 33.66 0.61
CA GLU A 334 -6.58 34.97 -0.01
C GLU A 334 -6.69 34.94 -1.53
N GLN A 335 -6.32 33.82 -2.15
CA GLN A 335 -6.45 33.60 -3.59
C GLN A 335 -7.85 33.14 -4.03
N GLY A 336 -8.76 32.88 -3.09
CA GLY A 336 -10.09 32.35 -3.39
C GLY A 336 -10.08 30.95 -4.02
N LEU A 337 -9.06 30.13 -3.74
CA LEU A 337 -8.93 28.78 -4.33
C LEU A 337 -9.89 27.78 -3.70
N ASN A 338 -10.07 27.87 -2.38
CA ASN A 338 -10.95 26.99 -1.61
C ASN A 338 -12.00 27.82 -0.88
N HIS A 339 -13.28 27.49 -1.11
CA HIS A 339 -14.42 28.11 -0.46
C HIS A 339 -14.73 27.39 0.85
N ASP A 340 -13.74 27.31 1.75
CA ASP A 340 -13.84 26.65 3.06
C ASP A 340 -14.64 27.54 4.04
N THR A 341 -15.93 27.73 3.77
CA THR A 341 -16.74 28.76 4.47
C THR A 341 -17.89 28.22 5.32
N GLY A 342 -18.05 26.90 5.43
CA GLY A 342 -19.14 26.32 6.19
C GLY A 342 -18.83 26.12 7.68
N TRP A 343 -19.69 26.61 8.57
CA TRP A 343 -19.69 26.22 10.00
C TRP A 343 -20.06 24.73 10.19
N ASN A 344 -20.54 24.05 9.15
CA ASN A 344 -20.90 22.63 9.17
C ASN A 344 -19.84 21.76 8.51
N THR A 345 -18.96 21.20 9.34
CA THR A 345 -17.80 20.39 8.94
C THR A 345 -18.17 18.96 8.55
N HIS A 346 -19.45 18.62 8.61
CA HIS A 346 -19.97 17.29 8.30
C HIS A 346 -20.66 17.22 6.94
N ARG A 347 -20.86 18.35 6.25
CA ARG A 347 -21.44 18.37 4.92
C ARG A 347 -20.36 18.27 3.85
N SER A 348 -20.57 17.35 2.92
CA SER A 348 -19.77 17.23 1.70
C SER A 348 -20.02 18.39 0.74
N GLU A 349 -19.06 18.68 -0.13
CA GLU A 349 -19.22 19.67 -1.20
C GLU A 349 -20.43 19.39 -2.09
N GLY A 350 -20.72 18.10 -2.34
CA GLY A 350 -21.92 17.69 -3.08
C GLY A 350 -23.23 18.05 -2.37
N GLU A 351 -23.26 18.05 -1.03
CA GLU A 351 -24.45 18.49 -0.29
C GLU A 351 -24.58 20.02 -0.30
N LYS A 352 -23.47 20.75 -0.12
CA LYS A 352 -23.45 22.21 -0.18
C LYS A 352 -23.92 22.72 -1.53
N LEU A 353 -23.46 22.09 -2.62
CA LEU A 353 -23.88 22.41 -3.99
C LEU A 353 -25.39 22.21 -4.21
N ARG A 354 -25.97 21.15 -3.63
CA ARG A 354 -27.39 20.81 -3.80
C ARG A 354 -28.33 21.62 -2.90
N ASP A 355 -27.85 22.08 -1.75
CA ASP A 355 -28.58 23.00 -0.88
C ASP A 355 -27.68 24.12 -0.34
N PRO A 356 -27.50 25.20 -1.13
CA PRO A 356 -26.62 26.32 -0.81
C PRO A 356 -27.22 27.33 0.19
N ARG A 357 -28.52 27.22 0.52
CA ARG A 357 -29.21 28.17 1.43
C ARG A 357 -28.83 27.99 2.90
N THR A 358 -28.31 26.82 3.23
CA THR A 358 -28.03 26.39 4.61
C THR A 358 -26.55 26.54 5.00
N ASP A 359 -25.67 26.92 4.06
CA ASP A 359 -24.23 27.08 4.30
C ASP A 359 -23.73 28.53 4.19
N ARG A 360 -24.66 29.49 3.99
CA ARG A 360 -24.35 30.92 3.97
C ARG A 360 -23.95 31.41 5.36
N ARG A 361 -22.92 32.25 5.43
CA ARG A 361 -22.58 32.93 6.68
C ARG A 361 -23.75 33.84 7.11
N PRO A 362 -23.98 34.09 8.41
CA PRO A 362 -25.11 34.90 8.88
C PRO A 362 -25.18 36.31 8.26
N ASP A 363 -24.04 36.86 7.87
CA ASP A 363 -23.86 38.12 7.15
C ASP A 363 -24.23 38.06 5.66
N GLU A 364 -24.29 36.86 5.06
CA GLU A 364 -24.68 36.59 3.68
C GLU A 364 -26.17 36.19 3.54
N LYS A 365 -26.93 36.18 4.65
CA LYS A 365 -28.37 35.89 4.69
C LYS A 365 -29.26 37.11 4.41
N ARG A 366 -28.77 38.11 3.68
CA ARG A 366 -29.58 39.23 3.18
C ARG A 366 -30.22 38.93 1.83
#